data_AF-A0A316B712-F1
#
_entry.id   AF-A0A316B712-F1
#
_cell.length_a   1.000
_cell.length_b   1.000
_cell.length_c   1.000
_cell.angle_alpha   90.00
_cell.angle_beta   90.00
_cell.angle_gamma   90.00
#
_symmetry.space_group_name_H-M   'P 1'
#
loop_
_entity.id
_entity.type
_entity.pdbx_description
1 polymer ?
#
loop_
_entity_poly.entity_id
_entity_poly.type
_entity_poly.pdbx_seq_one_letter_code
_entity_poly.pdbx_strand_id
1 'polypeptide(L)'
;MLKQSKTRAASAILLAGFLLSSLSACSSEPLPQYSADLIAQKEGVSVVTDKSHEPEKQSDTDYSGSDKVEYSYQVSMIDGLVTQKVTKEVSAALNNNGVWDVRTETLKSCEVDATKLPGTSWKCSSLSDEQLKSLFGDKIPSGETGTVYIRFLKKMGLFSFNLSNSKNTSTERFFETVGTNVKLVFVGASGNIDGKASVTGGSVTNSGDLNLDLETDTGLVNLCFGKEVKAIAEREYDEATGNVVAGSKVYMDQLPVFELTTTSIANGEWKTETGLKEGNLSPALSWKPVEGATKYAIVMIDITTTRWLYWYVIVDKTDLAEGEFTDPSVYTGPYPAGTHTYEIHVIALKSEPKAGSFKVDARSGDIQSFFDYVNTASDGSVGNVLSYGTIKAPYTSPELYYGYR
;
A
#
# COMPACT_ATOMS: atom_id res chain seq x y z
N MET A 1 -32.44 46.66 -15.91
CA MET A 1 -33.48 45.66 -15.61
C MET A 1 -32.80 44.42 -15.04
N LEU A 2 -32.94 44.19 -13.73
CA LEU A 2 -32.55 42.95 -13.06
C LEU A 2 -33.50 41.83 -13.48
N LYS A 3 -32.98 40.60 -13.66
CA LYS A 3 -33.64 39.37 -13.21
C LYS A 3 -32.60 38.28 -12.91
N GLN A 4 -32.64 37.80 -11.67
CA GLN A 4 -31.94 36.64 -11.13
C GLN A 4 -32.66 35.33 -11.50
N SER A 5 -31.92 34.23 -11.64
CA SER A 5 -32.08 32.95 -10.89
C SER A 5 -30.94 32.00 -11.34
N LYS A 6 -30.02 31.56 -10.47
CA LYS A 6 -30.02 30.49 -9.44
C LYS A 6 -30.07 29.05 -9.98
N THR A 7 -28.93 28.35 -9.80
CA THR A 7 -28.70 26.93 -9.37
C THR A 7 -29.34 25.80 -10.21
N ARG A 8 -28.78 24.60 -10.42
CA ARG A 8 -27.77 23.79 -9.72
C ARG A 8 -27.32 22.65 -10.66
N ALA A 9 -26.09 22.14 -10.48
CA ALA A 9 -25.57 20.95 -11.14
C ALA A 9 -26.16 19.66 -10.52
N ALA A 10 -26.39 18.65 -11.34
CA ALA A 10 -26.51 17.25 -10.93
C ALA A 10 -25.80 16.39 -11.98
N SER A 11 -24.75 15.70 -11.55
CA SER A 11 -24.02 14.70 -12.32
C SER A 11 -24.91 13.48 -12.56
N ALA A 12 -25.10 13.12 -13.82
CA ALA A 12 -25.69 11.85 -14.21
C ALA A 12 -24.59 10.80 -14.29
N ILE A 13 -24.71 9.73 -13.50
CA ILE A 13 -23.92 8.51 -13.65
C ILE A 13 -24.58 7.68 -14.75
N LEU A 14 -23.83 7.43 -15.83
CA LEU A 14 -24.19 6.50 -16.90
C LEU A 14 -24.10 5.07 -16.37
N LEU A 15 -25.18 4.30 -16.45
CA LEU A 15 -25.13 2.83 -16.44
C LEU A 15 -25.44 2.33 -17.85
N ALA A 16 -24.47 1.64 -18.46
CA ALA A 16 -24.57 1.06 -19.78
C ALA A 16 -25.53 -0.15 -19.78
N GLY A 17 -26.44 -0.19 -20.75
CA GLY A 17 -27.37 -1.29 -20.96
C GLY A 17 -26.76 -2.45 -21.72
N PHE A 18 -27.08 -3.67 -21.29
CA PHE A 18 -26.97 -4.89 -22.10
C PHE A 18 -28.37 -5.48 -22.33
N LEU A 19 -28.70 -5.71 -23.59
CA LEU A 19 -29.86 -6.47 -24.07
C LEU A 19 -29.46 -7.95 -24.18
N LEU A 20 -30.28 -8.86 -23.65
CA LEU A 20 -30.50 -10.20 -24.21
C LEU A 20 -31.73 -10.93 -23.61
N SER A 21 -32.67 -11.23 -24.52
CA SER A 21 -33.62 -12.34 -24.64
C SER A 21 -34.32 -12.96 -23.40
N SER A 22 -35.64 -13.03 -23.54
CA SER A 22 -36.68 -13.60 -22.68
C SER A 22 -36.52 -15.08 -22.27
N LEU A 23 -36.56 -15.33 -20.95
CA LEU A 23 -36.98 -16.59 -20.32
C LEU A 23 -37.98 -16.25 -19.18
N SER A 24 -38.99 -17.11 -19.00
CA SER A 24 -40.17 -16.91 -18.15
C SER A 24 -39.86 -16.40 -16.74
N ALA A 25 -40.60 -15.35 -16.35
CA ALA A 25 -40.57 -14.70 -15.05
C ALA A 25 -41.03 -15.62 -13.92
N CYS A 26 -40.09 -16.08 -13.09
CA CYS A 26 -40.31 -16.11 -11.65
C CYS A 26 -40.25 -14.64 -11.19
N SER A 27 -41.20 -14.17 -10.38
CA SER A 27 -41.28 -12.77 -9.98
C SER A 27 -39.99 -12.34 -9.28
N SER A 28 -39.14 -11.60 -10.00
CA SER A 28 -37.99 -10.92 -9.41
C SER A 28 -38.53 -9.68 -8.69
N GLU A 29 -39.01 -9.87 -7.47
CA GLU A 29 -39.00 -8.75 -6.54
C GLU A 29 -37.56 -8.22 -6.49
N PRO A 30 -37.35 -6.89 -6.53
CA PRO A 30 -36.02 -6.33 -6.48
C PRO A 30 -35.32 -6.87 -5.24
N LEU A 31 -34.20 -7.57 -5.46
CA LEU A 31 -33.37 -8.08 -4.37
C LEU A 31 -33.01 -6.91 -3.45
N PRO A 32 -33.15 -7.08 -2.13
CA PRO A 32 -33.12 -5.96 -1.21
C PRO A 32 -31.72 -5.31 -1.20
N GLN A 33 -31.70 -3.99 -1.36
CA GLN A 33 -30.54 -3.09 -1.29
C GLN A 33 -29.90 -3.03 0.13
N TYR A 34 -30.09 -4.07 0.95
CA TYR A 34 -29.99 -4.06 2.42
C TYR A 34 -28.76 -4.78 3.00
N SER A 35 -28.04 -5.62 2.23
CA SER A 35 -26.83 -6.31 2.74
C SER A 35 -25.77 -5.29 3.19
N ALA A 36 -25.55 -4.25 2.39
CA ALA A 36 -24.59 -3.21 2.68
C ALA A 36 -24.91 -2.44 3.97
N ASP A 37 -26.17 -2.09 4.23
CA ASP A 37 -26.57 -1.27 5.39
C ASP A 37 -26.48 -2.03 6.73
N LEU A 38 -26.84 -3.33 6.72
CA LEU A 38 -26.76 -4.19 7.91
C LEU A 38 -25.30 -4.46 8.33
N ILE A 39 -24.37 -4.38 7.36
CA ILE A 39 -22.94 -4.64 7.54
C ILE A 39 -22.16 -3.35 7.80
N ALA A 40 -22.50 -2.25 7.12
CA ALA A 40 -21.84 -0.94 7.25
C ALA A 40 -22.07 -0.28 8.63
N GLN A 41 -23.10 -0.69 9.39
CA GLN A 41 -23.29 -0.25 10.76
C GLN A 41 -22.26 -0.84 11.76
N LYS A 42 -21.39 -1.77 11.34
CA LYS A 42 -20.28 -2.25 12.17
C LYS A 42 -19.08 -1.30 12.02
N GLU A 43 -18.56 -0.82 13.15
CA GLU A 43 -17.55 0.25 13.25
C GLU A 43 -16.33 0.06 12.30
N GLY A 44 -16.04 1.09 11.48
CA GLY A 44 -14.80 1.19 10.72
C GLY A 44 -14.79 0.59 9.30
N VAL A 45 -15.92 0.14 8.78
CA VAL A 45 -16.03 -0.39 7.40
C VAL A 45 -16.15 0.76 6.39
N SER A 46 -15.21 0.87 5.45
CA SER A 46 -15.21 1.98 4.46
C SER A 46 -15.80 1.60 3.12
N VAL A 47 -15.77 0.32 2.76
CA VAL A 47 -16.30 -0.20 1.47
C VAL A 47 -16.84 -1.60 1.72
N VAL A 48 -18.08 -1.85 1.33
CA VAL A 48 -18.67 -3.20 1.24
C VAL A 48 -18.90 -3.51 -0.23
N THR A 49 -18.47 -4.68 -0.68
CA THR A 49 -18.72 -5.19 -2.02
C THR A 49 -19.46 -6.52 -1.90
N ASP A 50 -20.70 -6.55 -2.37
CA ASP A 50 -21.46 -7.77 -2.56
C ASP A 50 -20.83 -8.57 -3.71
N LYS A 51 -20.52 -9.84 -3.47
CA LYS A 51 -19.90 -10.71 -4.47
C LYS A 51 -20.89 -11.69 -5.08
N SER A 52 -21.77 -12.26 -4.28
CA SER A 52 -22.74 -13.27 -4.73
C SER A 52 -23.90 -13.43 -3.75
N HIS A 53 -25.01 -13.93 -4.30
CA HIS A 53 -26.21 -14.33 -3.57
C HIS A 53 -26.62 -15.74 -4.01
N GLU A 54 -26.94 -16.59 -3.05
CA GLU A 54 -27.39 -17.96 -3.26
C GLU A 54 -28.63 -18.21 -2.39
N PRO A 55 -29.86 -18.09 -2.97
CA PRO A 55 -31.08 -18.37 -2.22
C PRO A 55 -31.10 -19.81 -1.71
N GLU A 56 -31.37 -19.99 -0.42
CA GLU A 56 -31.41 -21.30 0.22
C GLU A 56 -32.86 -21.79 0.39
N LYS A 57 -33.03 -23.12 0.40
CA LYS A 57 -34.34 -23.71 0.71
C LYS A 57 -34.59 -23.61 2.20
N GLN A 58 -35.67 -22.93 2.57
CA GLN A 58 -36.04 -22.74 3.95
C GLN A 58 -36.73 -23.99 4.53
N SER A 59 -36.14 -24.58 5.57
CA SER A 59 -36.71 -25.74 6.28
C SER A 59 -37.29 -25.41 7.65
N ASP A 60 -37.03 -24.21 8.17
CA ASP A 60 -37.49 -23.75 9.48
C ASP A 60 -38.74 -22.88 9.30
N THR A 61 -39.84 -23.29 9.95
CA THR A 61 -41.18 -22.70 9.85
C THR A 61 -41.29 -21.31 10.44
N ASP A 62 -40.31 -20.87 11.22
CA ASP A 62 -40.30 -19.55 11.83
C ASP A 62 -39.85 -18.44 10.85
N TYR A 63 -39.58 -18.83 9.59
CA TYR A 63 -38.93 -18.00 8.59
C TYR A 63 -39.55 -18.21 7.21
N SER A 64 -39.64 -17.11 6.45
CA SER A 64 -40.29 -17.06 5.14
C SER A 64 -39.31 -17.14 3.97
N GLY A 65 -38.00 -17.03 4.21
CA GLY A 65 -36.95 -17.19 3.20
C GLY A 65 -35.56 -17.24 3.82
N SER A 66 -34.59 -17.77 3.07
CA SER A 66 -33.16 -17.73 3.41
C SER A 66 -32.32 -17.35 2.21
N ASP A 67 -31.24 -16.62 2.47
CA ASP A 67 -30.27 -16.21 1.46
C ASP A 67 -28.87 -16.33 2.06
N LYS A 68 -27.94 -16.68 1.19
CA LYS A 68 -26.53 -16.79 1.52
C LYS A 68 -25.77 -15.76 0.70
N VAL A 69 -25.13 -14.83 1.41
CA VAL A 69 -24.49 -13.66 0.82
C VAL A 69 -22.99 -13.70 1.12
N GLU A 70 -22.17 -13.66 0.08
CA GLU A 70 -20.75 -13.37 0.23
C GLU A 70 -20.51 -11.87 0.05
N TYR A 71 -19.88 -11.26 1.04
CA TYR A 71 -19.44 -9.87 0.96
C TYR A 71 -17.98 -9.74 1.34
N SER A 72 -17.35 -8.70 0.80
CA SER A 72 -16.02 -8.27 1.23
C SER A 72 -16.07 -6.85 1.71
N TYR A 73 -15.29 -6.57 2.75
CA TYR A 73 -15.12 -5.21 3.21
C TYR A 73 -13.67 -4.85 3.41
N GLN A 74 -13.37 -3.57 3.20
CA GLN A 74 -12.10 -2.98 3.57
C GLN A 74 -12.28 -2.21 4.87
N VAL A 75 -11.45 -2.55 5.85
CA VAL A 75 -11.28 -1.76 7.05
C VAL A 75 -10.14 -0.80 6.78
N SER A 76 -10.50 0.41 6.35
CA SER A 76 -9.56 1.53 6.28
C SER A 76 -9.49 2.11 7.68
N MET A 77 -8.41 1.81 8.40
CA MET A 77 -8.25 2.26 9.77
C MET A 77 -8.07 3.77 9.83
N ILE A 78 -8.76 4.40 10.77
CA ILE A 78 -8.64 5.84 11.07
C ILE A 78 -7.27 6.16 11.74
N ASP A 79 -6.60 5.16 12.32
CA ASP A 79 -5.27 5.32 12.97
C ASP A 79 -4.29 4.13 12.71
N GLY A 80 -4.63 3.21 11.81
CA GLY A 80 -4.01 1.87 11.74
C GLY A 80 -2.97 1.69 10.66
N LEU A 81 -1.89 1.02 11.07
CA LEU A 81 -0.69 0.72 10.29
C LEU A 81 -0.93 0.08 8.92
N VAL A 82 -1.90 -0.83 8.87
CA VAL A 82 -2.11 -1.76 7.76
C VAL A 82 -3.60 -1.80 7.42
N THR A 83 -3.92 -1.75 6.13
CA THR A 83 -5.29 -1.92 5.65
C THR A 83 -5.63 -3.40 5.62
N GLN A 84 -6.85 -3.75 6.05
CA GLN A 84 -7.33 -5.13 6.01
C GLN A 84 -8.46 -5.27 5.01
N LYS A 85 -8.39 -6.32 4.18
CA LYS A 85 -9.49 -6.77 3.36
C LYS A 85 -10.02 -8.08 3.93
N VAL A 86 -11.27 -8.08 4.35
CA VAL A 86 -11.92 -9.22 4.99
C VAL A 86 -13.08 -9.68 4.11
N THR A 87 -13.12 -10.97 3.77
CA THR A 87 -14.26 -11.58 3.06
C THR A 87 -14.99 -12.51 4.01
N LYS A 88 -16.30 -12.30 4.14
CA LYS A 88 -17.20 -13.14 4.94
C LYS A 88 -18.33 -13.66 4.08
N GLU A 89 -18.79 -14.84 4.44
CA GLU A 89 -20.01 -15.45 3.93
C GLU A 89 -21.01 -15.46 5.09
N VAL A 90 -22.17 -14.86 4.88
CA VAL A 90 -23.25 -14.82 5.85
C VAL A 90 -24.45 -15.56 5.28
N SER A 91 -25.00 -16.49 6.06
CA SER A 91 -26.35 -17.01 5.82
C SER A 91 -27.30 -16.22 6.70
N ALA A 92 -28.33 -15.62 6.09
CA ALA A 92 -29.38 -14.88 6.77
C ALA A 92 -30.74 -15.50 6.41
N ALA A 93 -31.71 -15.38 7.32
CA ALA A 93 -33.07 -15.82 7.07
C ALA A 93 -34.09 -14.75 7.49
N LEU A 94 -35.15 -14.58 6.71
CA LEU A 94 -36.22 -13.64 6.97
C LEU A 94 -37.22 -14.24 7.95
N ASN A 95 -37.24 -13.74 9.19
CA ASN A 95 -38.18 -14.23 10.19
C ASN A 95 -39.62 -13.80 9.88
N ASN A 96 -40.57 -14.38 10.59
CA ASN A 96 -42.00 -14.11 10.42
C ASN A 96 -42.42 -12.64 10.67
N ASN A 97 -41.55 -11.82 11.27
CA ASN A 97 -41.79 -10.38 11.44
C ASN A 97 -41.25 -9.54 10.27
N GLY A 98 -40.73 -10.18 9.22
CA GLY A 98 -40.10 -9.49 8.10
C GLY A 98 -38.72 -8.91 8.44
N VAL A 99 -38.05 -9.43 9.48
CA VAL A 99 -36.69 -9.04 9.87
C VAL A 99 -35.70 -10.13 9.47
N TRP A 100 -34.60 -9.76 8.81
CA TRP A 100 -33.53 -10.68 8.48
C TRP A 100 -32.66 -10.95 9.71
N ASP A 101 -32.57 -12.21 10.10
CA ASP A 101 -31.69 -12.69 11.17
C ASP A 101 -30.43 -13.33 10.56
N VAL A 102 -29.25 -12.85 10.96
CA VAL A 102 -27.98 -13.52 10.64
C VAL A 102 -27.95 -14.87 11.36
N ARG A 103 -27.87 -15.96 10.60
CA ARG A 103 -27.86 -17.33 11.12
C ARG A 103 -26.43 -17.82 11.32
N THR A 104 -25.60 -17.64 10.31
CA THR A 104 -24.19 -17.98 10.36
C THR A 104 -23.36 -16.87 9.73
N GLU A 105 -22.16 -16.67 10.27
CA GLU A 105 -21.16 -15.77 9.71
C GLU A 105 -19.85 -16.55 9.66
N THR A 106 -19.39 -16.85 8.45
CA THR A 106 -18.16 -17.62 8.19
C THR A 106 -17.13 -16.71 7.55
N LEU A 107 -15.95 -16.61 8.15
CA LEU A 107 -14.83 -15.91 7.54
C LEU A 107 -14.25 -16.76 6.41
N LYS A 108 -14.13 -16.18 5.20
CA LYS A 108 -13.59 -16.86 4.00
C LYS A 108 -12.16 -16.45 3.67
N SER A 109 -11.82 -15.19 3.88
CA SER A 109 -10.43 -14.72 3.78
C SER A 109 -10.21 -13.48 4.63
N CYS A 110 -8.97 -13.31 5.07
CA CYS A 110 -8.46 -12.06 5.61
C CYS A 110 -7.12 -11.81 4.95
N GLU A 111 -6.95 -10.63 4.36
CA GLU A 111 -5.71 -10.18 3.74
C GLU A 111 -5.31 -8.88 4.41
N VAL A 112 -4.05 -8.78 4.82
CA VAL A 112 -3.50 -7.58 5.43
C VAL A 112 -2.45 -7.00 4.51
N ASP A 113 -2.66 -5.75 4.11
CA ASP A 113 -1.71 -5.02 3.29
C ASP A 113 -0.53 -4.54 4.16
N ALA A 114 0.46 -5.42 4.27
CA ALA A 114 1.72 -5.15 4.95
C ALA A 114 2.72 -4.36 4.10
N THR A 115 2.36 -3.91 2.89
CA THR A 115 3.30 -3.24 1.97
C THR A 115 3.85 -1.92 2.51
N LYS A 116 3.21 -1.37 3.55
CA LYS A 116 3.66 -0.17 4.27
C LYS A 116 4.69 -0.44 5.38
N LEU A 117 4.89 -1.67 5.84
CA LEU A 117 5.93 -2.03 6.82
C LEU A 117 7.38 -2.05 6.29
N PRO A 118 7.66 -2.56 5.08
CA PRO A 118 8.99 -2.55 4.47
C PRO A 118 9.71 -1.22 4.54
N GLY A 119 10.97 -1.22 4.99
CA GLY A 119 11.81 -0.01 5.02
C GLY A 119 11.40 1.03 6.07
N THR A 120 10.32 0.80 6.80
CA THR A 120 9.88 1.70 7.86
C THR A 120 10.65 1.50 9.15
N SER A 121 10.69 2.58 9.92
CA SER A 121 11.32 2.63 11.21
C SER A 121 10.29 2.86 12.30
N TRP A 122 10.54 2.29 13.47
CA TRP A 122 9.62 2.29 14.59
C TRP A 122 10.35 2.53 15.89
N LYS A 123 9.63 3.00 16.91
CA LYS A 123 10.16 3.10 18.27
C LYS A 123 9.18 2.59 19.32
N CYS A 124 9.72 2.07 20.42
CA CYS A 124 8.99 1.69 21.61
C CYS A 124 9.79 2.08 22.86
N SER A 125 9.18 2.83 23.77
CA SER A 125 9.81 3.31 25.01
C SER A 125 9.16 2.72 26.27
N SER A 126 8.29 1.71 26.12
CA SER A 126 7.47 1.15 27.19
C SER A 126 7.66 -0.35 27.41
N LEU A 127 8.79 -0.91 26.96
CA LEU A 127 9.09 -2.34 27.15
C LEU A 127 9.49 -2.63 28.59
N SER A 128 9.03 -3.77 29.12
CA SER A 128 9.48 -4.26 30.44
C SER A 128 10.91 -4.80 30.39
N ASP A 129 11.54 -4.95 31.55
CA ASP A 129 12.87 -5.54 31.69
C ASP A 129 12.93 -6.96 31.09
N GLU A 130 11.87 -7.75 31.23
CA GLU A 130 11.77 -9.09 30.65
C GLU A 130 11.73 -9.05 29.13
N GLN A 131 11.00 -8.09 28.55
CA GLN A 131 10.95 -7.90 27.10
C GLN A 131 12.30 -7.41 26.56
N LEU A 132 12.93 -6.43 27.23
CA LEU A 132 14.28 -5.95 26.89
C LEU A 132 15.31 -7.08 26.95
N LYS A 133 15.27 -7.89 28.02
CA LYS A 133 16.14 -9.07 28.15
C LYS A 133 15.88 -10.11 27.06
N SER A 134 14.63 -10.29 26.65
CA SER A 134 14.28 -11.20 25.55
C SER A 134 14.75 -10.68 24.19
N LEU A 135 14.83 -9.36 23.99
CA LEU A 135 15.31 -8.75 22.74
C LEU A 135 16.84 -8.63 22.66
N PHE A 136 17.52 -8.34 23.78
CA PHE A 136 18.95 -7.98 23.81
C PHE A 136 19.81 -8.85 24.73
N GLY A 137 19.23 -9.81 25.45
CA GLY A 137 19.92 -10.60 26.47
C GLY A 137 20.36 -9.74 27.66
N ASP A 138 21.48 -10.11 28.29
CA ASP A 138 22.08 -9.37 29.41
C ASP A 138 22.96 -8.18 28.95
N LYS A 139 22.80 -7.71 27.70
CA LYS A 139 23.56 -6.56 27.18
C LYS A 139 23.10 -5.23 27.75
N ILE A 140 21.81 -5.12 28.12
CA ILE A 140 21.24 -3.94 28.75
C ILE A 140 21.44 -4.07 30.27
N PRO A 141 22.12 -3.12 30.94
CA PRO A 141 22.22 -3.09 32.39
C PRO A 141 20.84 -3.16 33.07
N SER A 142 20.75 -3.93 34.17
CA SER A 142 19.51 -4.10 34.91
C SER A 142 18.97 -2.76 35.42
N GLY A 143 17.68 -2.50 35.16
CA GLY A 143 17.00 -1.26 35.53
C GLY A 143 17.32 -0.05 34.63
N GLU A 144 18.11 -0.23 33.55
CA GLU A 144 18.32 0.84 32.58
C GLU A 144 17.06 1.06 31.74
N THR A 145 16.63 2.32 31.66
CA THR A 145 15.53 2.74 30.80
C THR A 145 16.06 3.28 29.48
N GLY A 146 15.29 3.10 28.40
CA GLY A 146 15.67 3.57 27.09
C GLY A 146 14.57 3.36 26.06
N THR A 147 14.91 3.62 24.80
CA THR A 147 13.99 3.43 23.67
C THR A 147 14.53 2.37 22.74
N VAL A 148 13.70 1.40 22.37
CA VAL A 148 14.01 0.42 21.35
C VAL A 148 13.53 0.93 20.00
N TYR A 149 14.46 1.04 19.07
CA TYR A 149 14.23 1.37 17.68
C TYR A 149 14.24 0.09 16.84
N ILE A 150 13.24 -0.07 15.98
CA ILE A 150 13.03 -1.27 15.15
C ILE A 150 13.02 -0.86 13.69
N ARG A 151 13.81 -1.53 12.85
CA ARG A 151 13.85 -1.29 11.41
C ARG A 151 13.70 -2.58 10.63
N PHE A 152 12.72 -2.63 9.73
CA PHE A 152 12.53 -3.75 8.83
C PHE A 152 13.54 -3.70 7.69
N LEU A 153 14.36 -4.76 7.55
CA LEU A 153 15.45 -4.79 6.57
C LEU A 153 15.02 -5.23 5.17
N LYS A 154 13.87 -5.91 5.07
CA LYS A 154 13.33 -6.44 3.82
C LYS A 154 11.85 -6.17 3.72
N LYS A 155 11.33 -6.31 2.49
CA LYS A 155 9.90 -6.28 2.24
C LYS A 155 9.23 -7.43 2.97
N MET A 156 8.34 -7.12 3.91
CA MET A 156 7.34 -8.07 4.39
C MET A 156 6.38 -8.35 3.25
N GLY A 157 6.24 -9.63 2.89
CA GLY A 157 5.22 -10.07 1.94
C GLY A 157 3.81 -9.85 2.50
N LEU A 158 2.79 -10.18 1.71
CA LEU A 158 1.41 -10.25 2.21
C LEU A 158 1.34 -11.28 3.34
N PHE A 159 0.65 -10.94 4.42
CA PHE A 159 0.30 -11.92 5.44
C PHE A 159 -0.85 -12.77 4.90
N SER A 160 -0.56 -14.04 4.61
CA SER A 160 -1.61 -15.03 4.33
C SER A 160 -2.03 -15.67 5.65
N PHE A 161 -3.29 -15.46 6.03
CA PHE A 161 -3.84 -16.02 7.26
C PHE A 161 -4.30 -17.46 7.00
N ASN A 162 -3.78 -18.41 7.77
CA ASN A 162 -4.38 -19.73 7.86
C ASN A 162 -5.67 -19.61 8.68
N LEU A 163 -6.82 -19.58 8.01
CA LEU A 163 -8.11 -19.46 8.70
C LEU A 163 -8.44 -20.66 9.59
N SER A 164 -7.84 -21.81 9.34
CA SER A 164 -7.94 -23.00 10.18
C SER A 164 -6.95 -23.01 11.35
N ASN A 165 -6.18 -21.94 11.56
CA ASN A 165 -5.29 -21.82 12.72
C ASN A 165 -6.13 -21.85 14.01
N SER A 166 -5.83 -22.79 14.91
CA SER A 166 -6.55 -22.98 16.17
C SER A 166 -6.42 -21.80 17.14
N LYS A 167 -5.44 -20.91 16.92
CA LYS A 167 -5.29 -19.66 17.67
C LYS A 167 -6.25 -18.57 17.22
N ASN A 168 -6.84 -18.67 16.03
CA ASN A 168 -7.79 -17.68 15.54
C ASN A 168 -8.99 -17.56 16.50
N THR A 169 -9.39 -16.33 16.78
CA THR A 169 -10.59 -16.05 17.58
C THR A 169 -11.65 -15.39 16.70
N SER A 170 -12.76 -14.93 17.27
CA SER A 170 -13.73 -14.11 16.53
C SER A 170 -13.18 -12.71 16.20
N THR A 171 -12.24 -12.21 16.99
CA THR A 171 -11.73 -10.82 16.94
C THR A 171 -10.27 -10.68 16.55
N GLU A 172 -9.53 -11.78 16.44
CA GLU A 172 -8.10 -11.77 16.16
C GLU A 172 -7.74 -12.91 15.22
N ARG A 173 -6.81 -12.65 14.29
CA ARG A 173 -6.35 -13.61 13.29
C ARG A 173 -4.85 -13.75 13.37
N PHE A 174 -4.36 -14.97 13.39
CA PHE A 174 -2.94 -15.28 13.51
C PHE A 174 -2.35 -15.65 12.16
N PHE A 175 -1.13 -15.21 11.93
CA PHE A 175 -0.35 -15.56 10.75
C PHE A 175 1.03 -16.06 11.17
N GLU A 176 1.61 -16.87 10.30
CA GLU A 176 3.01 -17.28 10.40
C GLU A 176 3.77 -16.64 9.25
N THR A 177 5.03 -16.31 9.47
CA THR A 177 5.90 -15.78 8.42
C THR A 177 7.30 -16.32 8.61
N VAL A 178 8.05 -16.43 7.51
CA VAL A 178 9.42 -16.93 7.56
C VAL A 178 10.34 -15.83 7.05
N GLY A 179 11.31 -15.43 7.89
CA GLY A 179 12.54 -14.78 7.42
C GLY A 179 12.45 -13.27 7.15
N THR A 180 11.55 -12.53 7.82
CA THR A 180 11.66 -11.07 7.84
C THR A 180 12.62 -10.64 8.94
N ASN A 181 13.85 -10.31 8.57
CA ASN A 181 14.83 -9.79 9.52
C ASN A 181 14.52 -8.34 9.89
N VAL A 182 14.63 -8.05 11.19
CA VAL A 182 14.57 -6.70 11.75
C VAL A 182 15.89 -6.36 12.43
N LYS A 183 16.35 -5.12 12.23
CA LYS A 183 17.42 -4.53 13.04
C LYS A 183 16.78 -3.88 14.26
N LEU A 184 17.34 -4.17 15.42
CA LEU A 184 16.95 -3.56 16.69
C LEU A 184 18.11 -2.68 17.18
N VAL A 185 17.79 -1.52 17.75
CA VAL A 185 18.77 -0.69 18.46
C VAL A 185 18.12 -0.19 19.73
N PHE A 186 18.66 -0.56 20.89
CA PHE A 186 18.31 0.07 22.14
C PHE A 186 19.17 1.32 22.31
N VAL A 187 18.53 2.45 22.63
CA VAL A 187 19.19 3.73 22.92
C VAL A 187 18.87 4.10 24.36
N GLY A 188 19.89 4.02 25.22
CA GLY A 188 19.79 4.30 26.65
C GLY A 188 20.91 5.21 27.15
N ALA A 189 20.99 5.40 28.47
CA ALA A 189 22.01 6.24 29.09
C ALA A 189 23.42 5.65 28.96
N SER A 190 23.55 4.32 28.83
CA SER A 190 24.83 3.63 28.62
C SER A 190 25.29 3.64 27.14
N GLY A 191 24.46 4.14 26.23
CA GLY A 191 24.73 4.24 24.81
C GLY A 191 23.81 3.37 23.95
N ASN A 192 24.28 3.05 22.74
CA ASN A 192 23.51 2.28 21.76
C ASN A 192 23.89 0.80 21.80
N ILE A 193 22.90 -0.08 21.90
CA ILE A 193 23.07 -1.53 21.89
C ILE A 193 22.37 -2.10 20.66
N ASP A 194 23.14 -2.67 19.74
CA ASP A 194 22.61 -3.33 18.54
C ASP A 194 22.06 -4.73 18.86
N GLY A 195 20.91 -5.01 18.25
CA GLY A 195 20.23 -6.30 18.26
C GLY A 195 19.70 -6.67 16.87
N LYS A 196 19.26 -7.92 16.74
CA LYS A 196 18.62 -8.46 15.55
C LYS A 196 17.47 -9.36 15.99
N ALA A 197 16.39 -9.37 15.23
CA ALA A 197 15.32 -10.35 15.39
C ALA A 197 14.81 -10.78 14.03
N SER A 198 14.01 -11.84 14.01
CA SER A 198 13.22 -12.24 12.86
C SER A 198 11.74 -12.20 13.24
N VAL A 199 10.90 -11.70 12.35
CA VAL A 199 9.45 -11.91 12.49
C VAL A 199 9.16 -13.35 12.14
N THR A 200 8.55 -14.10 13.06
CA THR A 200 8.16 -15.52 12.88
C THR A 200 6.66 -15.70 12.74
N GLY A 201 5.89 -14.70 13.14
CA GLY A 201 4.44 -14.71 13.06
C GLY A 201 3.86 -13.44 13.66
N GLY A 202 2.59 -13.53 13.99
CA GLY A 202 1.89 -12.47 14.68
C GLY A 202 0.39 -12.63 14.58
N SER A 203 -0.31 -11.55 14.89
CA SER A 203 -1.74 -11.48 14.76
C SER A 203 -2.20 -10.10 14.33
N VAL A 204 -3.42 -10.04 13.78
CA VAL A 204 -4.11 -8.80 13.51
C VAL A 204 -5.51 -8.87 14.12
N THR A 205 -5.86 -7.87 14.91
CA THR A 205 -7.20 -7.74 15.48
C THR A 205 -8.20 -7.17 14.46
N ASN A 206 -9.50 -7.33 14.70
CA ASN A 206 -10.53 -6.68 13.88
C ASN A 206 -10.42 -5.15 13.93
N SER A 207 -9.84 -4.61 15.01
CA SER A 207 -9.51 -3.20 15.15
C SER A 207 -8.16 -2.84 14.53
N GLY A 208 -7.55 -3.70 13.71
CA GLY A 208 -6.31 -3.40 12.97
C GLY A 208 -5.04 -3.24 13.79
N ASP A 209 -5.06 -3.67 15.06
CA ASP A 209 -3.84 -3.75 15.84
C ASP A 209 -2.98 -4.89 15.29
N LEU A 210 -1.75 -4.58 14.91
CA LEU A 210 -0.80 -5.54 14.38
C LEU A 210 0.13 -5.98 15.50
N ASN A 211 0.03 -7.23 15.93
CA ASN A 211 0.98 -7.82 16.85
C ASN A 211 2.01 -8.63 16.04
N LEU A 212 3.30 -8.40 16.29
CA LEU A 212 4.38 -9.15 15.64
C LEU A 212 5.14 -9.97 16.67
N ASP A 213 5.36 -11.25 16.35
CA ASP A 213 6.23 -12.14 17.10
C ASP A 213 7.66 -11.99 16.60
N LEU A 214 8.51 -11.36 17.42
CA LEU A 214 9.93 -11.14 17.15
C LEU A 214 10.76 -12.20 17.88
N GLU A 215 11.40 -13.09 17.12
CA GLU A 215 12.32 -14.10 17.63
C GLU A 215 13.77 -13.60 17.55
N THR A 216 14.48 -13.69 18.67
CA THR A 216 15.91 -13.40 18.79
C THR A 216 16.67 -14.65 19.22
N ASP A 217 18.00 -14.54 19.32
CA ASP A 217 18.83 -15.60 19.89
C ASP A 217 18.55 -15.81 21.41
N THR A 218 17.83 -14.88 22.06
CA THR A 218 17.58 -14.87 23.51
C THR A 218 16.13 -15.14 23.90
N GLY A 219 15.18 -15.06 22.96
CA GLY A 219 13.78 -15.36 23.24
C GLY A 219 12.80 -14.86 22.18
N LEU A 220 11.51 -15.00 22.50
CA LEU A 220 10.40 -14.54 21.68
C LEU A 220 9.70 -13.37 22.37
N VAL A 221 9.45 -12.29 21.65
CA VAL A 221 8.70 -11.12 22.16
C VAL A 221 7.57 -10.78 21.20
N ASN A 222 6.36 -10.67 21.73
CA ASN A 222 5.20 -10.15 20.99
C ASN A 222 5.09 -8.63 21.23
N LEU A 223 5.01 -7.84 20.17
CA LEU A 223 4.90 -6.38 20.23
C LEU A 223 3.69 -5.87 19.45
N CYS A 224 2.95 -4.93 20.03
CA CYS A 224 1.77 -4.32 19.40
C CYS A 224 2.10 -3.03 18.64
N PHE A 225 2.11 -3.10 17.31
CA PHE A 225 2.38 -1.97 16.42
C PHE A 225 1.15 -1.09 16.22
N GLY A 226 1.36 0.23 16.24
CA GLY A 226 0.32 1.25 16.24
C GLY A 226 -0.10 1.68 17.65
N LYS A 227 0.08 0.82 18.66
CA LYS A 227 -0.21 1.12 20.08
C LYS A 227 1.06 1.33 20.89
N GLU A 228 1.83 0.28 21.14
CA GLU A 228 3.06 0.32 21.94
C GLU A 228 4.26 0.73 21.09
N VAL A 229 4.28 0.24 19.85
CA VAL A 229 5.32 0.53 18.87
C VAL A 229 4.79 1.54 17.87
N LYS A 230 5.41 2.72 17.81
CA LYS A 230 4.98 3.84 16.96
C LYS A 230 5.86 3.97 15.73
N ALA A 231 5.22 4.22 14.59
CA ALA A 231 5.92 4.56 13.35
C ALA A 231 6.70 5.85 13.55
N ILE A 232 7.90 5.92 12.98
CA ILE A 232 8.72 7.13 12.99
C ILE A 232 9.28 7.39 11.60
N ALA A 233 9.61 8.67 11.37
CA ALA A 233 10.36 9.08 10.20
C ALA A 233 11.71 8.35 10.13
N GLU A 234 12.20 8.07 8.93
CA GLU A 234 13.50 7.39 8.78
C GLU A 234 14.64 8.24 9.35
N ARG A 235 14.53 9.57 9.23
CA ARG A 235 15.50 10.50 9.82
C ARG A 235 15.59 10.37 11.33
N GLU A 236 14.44 10.27 12.01
CA GLU A 236 14.42 10.13 13.45
C GLU A 236 15.15 8.85 13.89
N TYR A 237 14.96 7.75 13.15
CA TYR A 237 15.69 6.51 13.40
C TYR A 237 17.19 6.69 13.23
N ASP A 238 17.63 7.29 12.12
CA ASP A 238 19.06 7.48 11.86
C ASP A 238 19.72 8.37 12.92
N GLU A 239 19.09 9.51 13.26
CA GLU A 239 19.58 10.43 14.29
C GLU A 239 19.67 9.75 15.65
N ALA A 240 18.61 9.03 16.07
CA ALA A 240 18.59 8.37 17.37
C ALA A 240 19.58 7.21 17.49
N THR A 241 19.77 6.46 16.40
CA THR A 241 20.68 5.29 16.39
C THR A 241 22.13 5.67 16.09
N GLY A 242 22.42 6.95 15.91
CA GLY A 242 23.76 7.45 15.61
C GLY A 242 24.25 7.05 14.21
N ASN A 243 23.34 6.64 13.31
CA ASN A 243 23.70 6.49 11.91
C ASN A 243 24.04 7.88 11.38
N VAL A 244 25.16 8.00 10.66
CA VAL A 244 25.52 9.24 10.01
C VAL A 244 24.38 9.62 9.06
N VAL A 245 23.69 10.72 9.36
CA VAL A 245 22.85 11.42 8.41
C VAL A 245 23.79 12.00 7.37
N ALA A 246 24.24 11.16 6.43
CA ALA A 246 25.07 11.62 5.34
C ALA A 246 24.28 12.72 4.65
N GLY A 247 24.86 13.91 4.46
CA GLY A 247 24.13 15.01 3.82
C GLY A 247 23.53 14.59 2.48
N SER A 248 24.14 13.61 1.81
CA SER A 248 23.69 13.05 0.53
C SER A 248 22.41 12.24 0.62
N LYS A 249 22.02 11.74 1.79
CA LYS A 249 20.77 10.99 1.97
C LYS A 249 19.59 11.95 1.98
N VAL A 250 18.54 11.58 1.27
CA VAL A 250 17.27 12.32 1.23
C VAL A 250 16.25 11.61 2.09
N TYR A 251 15.49 12.36 2.88
CA TYR A 251 14.35 11.81 3.62
C TYR A 251 13.08 12.22 2.88
N MET A 252 12.55 11.31 2.05
CA MET A 252 11.40 11.59 1.19
C MET A 252 10.16 12.05 1.97
N ASP A 253 9.97 11.54 3.18
CA ASP A 253 8.91 11.92 4.11
C ASP A 253 9.01 13.36 4.64
N GLN A 254 10.15 14.03 4.46
CA GLN A 254 10.37 15.44 4.79
C GLN A 254 10.26 16.36 3.58
N LEU A 255 10.14 15.82 2.37
CA LEU A 255 10.03 16.62 1.16
C LEU A 255 8.59 17.10 0.95
N PRO A 256 8.39 18.36 0.56
CA PRO A 256 7.12 18.81 0.00
C PRO A 256 6.71 17.94 -1.19
N VAL A 257 5.41 17.65 -1.29
CA VAL A 257 4.83 16.95 -2.43
C VAL A 257 4.07 17.96 -3.29
N PHE A 258 4.37 18.01 -4.58
CA PHE A 258 3.61 18.81 -5.55
C PHE A 258 2.64 17.96 -6.35
N GLU A 259 1.59 18.60 -6.86
CA GLU A 259 0.60 17.96 -7.72
C GLU A 259 1.23 17.65 -9.09
N LEU A 260 1.23 16.36 -9.43
CA LEU A 260 1.64 15.84 -10.73
C LEU A 260 0.41 15.26 -11.42
N THR A 261 0.17 15.64 -12.67
CA THR A 261 -0.99 15.24 -13.46
C THR A 261 -0.58 14.55 -14.75
N THR A 262 -1.46 13.72 -15.30
CA THR A 262 -1.27 13.03 -16.58
C THR A 262 -2.58 12.90 -17.33
N THR A 263 -2.50 12.90 -18.66
CA THR A 263 -3.61 12.53 -19.57
C THR A 263 -3.40 11.15 -20.19
N SER A 264 -2.35 10.43 -19.80
CA SER A 264 -2.00 9.08 -20.29
C SER A 264 -2.58 7.96 -19.42
N ILE A 265 -3.58 8.26 -18.59
CA ILE A 265 -4.38 7.26 -17.88
C ILE A 265 -5.78 7.23 -18.50
N ALA A 266 -6.24 6.04 -18.88
CA ALA A 266 -7.58 5.78 -19.38
C ALA A 266 -8.17 4.57 -18.65
N ASN A 267 -9.43 4.67 -18.21
CA ASN A 267 -10.12 3.61 -17.46
C ASN A 267 -9.35 3.13 -16.20
N GLY A 268 -8.59 4.04 -15.56
CA GLY A 268 -7.79 3.73 -14.37
C GLY A 268 -6.47 3.01 -14.65
N GLU A 269 -6.10 2.77 -15.90
CA GLU A 269 -4.82 2.17 -16.30
C GLU A 269 -3.99 3.15 -17.15
N TRP A 270 -2.68 2.94 -17.21
CA TRP A 270 -1.86 3.57 -18.24
C TRP A 270 -2.39 3.19 -19.63
N LYS A 271 -2.50 4.18 -20.52
CA LYS A 271 -2.91 3.97 -21.92
C LYS A 271 -2.09 2.88 -22.59
N THR A 272 -2.73 2.08 -23.43
CA THR A 272 -2.11 0.93 -24.10
C THR A 272 -0.87 1.31 -24.88
N GLU A 273 -0.89 2.45 -25.60
CA GLU A 273 0.18 2.98 -26.45
C GLU A 273 1.48 3.30 -25.68
N THR A 274 1.40 3.41 -24.35
CA THR A 274 2.58 3.58 -23.50
C THR A 274 3.44 2.32 -23.43
N GLY A 275 2.86 1.15 -23.73
CA GLY A 275 3.56 -0.13 -23.69
C GLY A 275 4.60 -0.30 -24.79
N LEU A 276 5.66 -1.06 -24.51
CA LEU A 276 6.80 -1.24 -25.40
C LEU A 276 6.40 -1.74 -26.81
N LYS A 277 5.41 -2.63 -26.88
CA LYS A 277 4.95 -3.22 -28.15
C LYS A 277 3.78 -2.48 -28.81
N GLU A 278 3.16 -1.56 -28.09
CA GLU A 278 1.90 -0.91 -28.50
C GLU A 278 2.11 0.52 -29.01
N GLY A 279 3.31 1.06 -28.84
CA GLY A 279 3.68 2.39 -29.31
C GLY A 279 4.98 2.90 -28.69
N ASN A 280 5.35 2.40 -27.50
CA ASN A 280 6.48 2.86 -26.71
C ASN A 280 6.44 4.39 -26.49
N LEU A 281 5.25 4.95 -26.27
CA LEU A 281 5.05 6.37 -26.08
C LEU A 281 5.18 6.72 -24.59
N SER A 282 6.16 7.56 -24.22
CA SER A 282 6.25 8.03 -22.83
C SER A 282 4.95 8.71 -22.38
N PRO A 283 4.47 8.50 -21.13
CA PRO A 283 3.30 9.19 -20.61
C PRO A 283 3.43 10.71 -20.67
N ALA A 284 2.33 11.41 -20.95
CA ALA A 284 2.23 12.85 -20.75
C ALA A 284 2.26 13.17 -19.26
N LEU A 285 3.04 14.18 -18.87
CA LEU A 285 3.20 14.59 -17.47
C LEU A 285 3.16 16.12 -17.39
N SER A 286 2.42 16.66 -16.42
CA SER A 286 2.33 18.11 -16.22
C SER A 286 2.28 18.47 -14.74
N TRP A 287 3.06 19.46 -14.34
CA TRP A 287 3.13 19.98 -12.97
C TRP A 287 3.40 21.49 -12.96
N LYS A 288 3.19 22.13 -11.82
CA LYS A 288 3.55 23.54 -11.64
C LYS A 288 5.04 23.69 -11.36
N PRO A 289 5.69 24.76 -11.85
CA PRO A 289 7.06 25.05 -11.47
C PRO A 289 7.25 25.09 -9.96
N VAL A 290 8.29 24.40 -9.47
CA VAL A 290 8.68 24.41 -8.07
C VAL A 290 9.67 25.55 -7.84
N GLU A 291 9.43 26.36 -6.80
CA GLU A 291 10.33 27.46 -6.45
C GLU A 291 11.75 26.97 -6.18
N GLY A 292 12.73 27.59 -6.83
CA GLY A 292 14.14 27.24 -6.74
C GLY A 292 14.57 26.04 -7.59
N ALA A 293 13.65 25.34 -8.26
CA ALA A 293 13.99 24.23 -9.15
C ALA A 293 14.37 24.74 -10.55
N THR A 294 15.46 24.20 -11.09
CA THR A 294 15.88 24.46 -12.48
C THR A 294 15.88 23.20 -13.35
N LYS A 295 15.81 22.03 -12.71
CA LYS A 295 15.79 20.71 -13.36
C LYS A 295 14.77 19.81 -12.68
N TYR A 296 14.31 18.80 -13.42
CA TYR A 296 13.41 17.77 -12.94
C TYR A 296 13.90 16.41 -13.41
N ALA A 297 14.13 15.47 -12.48
CA ALA A 297 14.40 14.08 -12.83
C ALA A 297 13.09 13.28 -12.86
N ILE A 298 12.84 12.58 -13.96
CA ILE A 298 11.71 11.67 -14.12
C ILE A 298 12.22 10.24 -13.94
N VAL A 299 11.54 9.46 -13.11
CA VAL A 299 11.85 8.05 -12.83
C VAL A 299 10.57 7.23 -12.92
N MET A 300 10.55 6.16 -13.72
CA MET A 300 9.43 5.21 -13.77
C MET A 300 9.90 3.82 -13.38
N ILE A 301 9.26 3.23 -12.36
CA ILE A 301 9.59 1.90 -11.85
C ILE A 301 8.37 0.98 -11.81
N ASP A 302 8.56 -0.30 -12.09
CA ASP A 302 7.58 -1.36 -11.80
C ASP A 302 7.70 -1.77 -10.33
N ILE A 303 6.65 -1.48 -9.56
CA ILE A 303 6.57 -1.77 -8.12
C ILE A 303 5.88 -3.11 -7.81
N THR A 304 5.38 -3.80 -8.83
CA THR A 304 4.85 -5.17 -8.73
C THR A 304 5.98 -6.19 -8.68
N THR A 305 7.08 -5.96 -9.40
CA THR A 305 8.21 -6.90 -9.51
C THR A 305 9.46 -6.44 -8.74
N THR A 306 10.66 -6.82 -9.20
CA THR A 306 11.94 -6.53 -8.56
C THR A 306 12.43 -5.09 -8.79
N ARG A 307 11.52 -4.12 -8.88
CA ARG A 307 11.82 -2.69 -9.13
C ARG A 307 12.59 -2.47 -10.43
N TRP A 308 11.98 -2.86 -11.54
CA TRP A 308 12.55 -2.65 -12.87
C TRP A 308 12.39 -1.19 -13.29
N LEU A 309 13.45 -0.58 -13.82
CA LEU A 309 13.46 0.82 -14.27
C LEU A 309 13.05 0.89 -15.75
N TYR A 310 12.01 1.65 -16.03
CA TYR A 310 11.44 1.82 -17.37
C TYR A 310 11.74 3.20 -17.96
N TRP A 311 11.92 4.23 -17.12
CA TRP A 311 12.19 5.59 -17.58
C TRP A 311 13.16 6.30 -16.64
N TYR A 312 14.21 6.91 -17.18
CA TYR A 312 15.03 7.89 -16.47
C TYR A 312 15.45 9.02 -17.41
N VAL A 313 15.09 10.25 -17.07
CA VAL A 313 15.53 11.44 -17.81
C VAL A 313 15.56 12.67 -16.91
N ILE A 314 16.42 13.64 -17.24
CA ILE A 314 16.46 14.95 -16.60
C ILE A 314 16.01 15.99 -17.63
N VAL A 315 15.08 16.86 -17.24
CA VAL A 315 14.52 17.92 -18.10
C VAL A 315 14.53 19.26 -17.36
N ASP A 316 14.37 20.37 -18.09
CA ASP A 316 14.28 21.74 -17.57
C ASP A 316 12.91 22.40 -17.80
N LYS A 317 11.89 21.57 -18.07
CA LYS A 317 10.51 21.99 -18.32
C LYS A 317 9.55 21.24 -17.41
N THR A 318 8.31 21.73 -17.34
CA THR A 318 7.28 21.24 -16.40
C THR A 318 6.09 20.57 -17.08
N ASP A 319 6.19 20.35 -18.38
CA ASP A 319 5.18 19.69 -19.20
C ASP A 319 5.89 18.80 -20.24
N LEU A 320 5.51 17.54 -20.28
CA LEU A 320 5.98 16.53 -21.22
C LEU A 320 4.79 16.02 -22.02
N ALA A 321 4.91 16.07 -23.35
CA ALA A 321 3.87 15.54 -24.22
C ALA A 321 3.88 14.00 -24.23
N GLU A 322 2.73 13.40 -24.52
CA GLU A 322 2.65 11.96 -24.76
C GLU A 322 3.53 11.58 -25.96
N GLY A 323 4.36 10.56 -25.80
CA GLY A 323 5.29 10.11 -26.83
C GLY A 323 6.46 11.06 -27.10
N GLU A 324 6.73 12.02 -26.21
CA GLU A 324 7.92 12.86 -26.35
C GLU A 324 9.23 12.06 -26.27
N PHE A 325 9.25 11.01 -25.44
CA PHE A 325 10.35 10.05 -25.37
C PHE A 325 9.88 8.70 -25.92
N THR A 326 10.49 8.28 -27.02
CA THR A 326 10.24 6.98 -27.67
C THR A 326 11.50 6.14 -27.83
N ASP A 327 12.67 6.71 -27.52
CA ASP A 327 13.96 6.01 -27.55
C ASP A 327 14.03 5.00 -26.40
N PRO A 328 14.17 3.69 -26.67
CA PRO A 328 14.28 2.64 -25.65
C PRO A 328 15.45 2.82 -24.68
N SER A 329 16.47 3.61 -25.03
CA SER A 329 17.59 3.93 -24.14
C SER A 329 17.25 4.96 -23.05
N VAL A 330 16.13 5.67 -23.19
CA VAL A 330 15.62 6.67 -22.24
C VAL A 330 14.28 6.24 -21.65
N TYR A 331 13.37 5.75 -22.50
CA TYR A 331 12.05 5.24 -22.13
C TYR A 331 11.82 3.90 -22.81
N THR A 332 11.75 2.85 -22.00
CA THR A 332 11.18 1.57 -22.40
C THR A 332 9.80 1.49 -21.77
N GLY A 333 8.76 1.23 -22.55
CA GLY A 333 7.39 1.14 -22.07
C GLY A 333 7.11 -0.15 -21.30
N PRO A 334 6.02 -0.22 -20.51
CA PRO A 334 5.56 -1.46 -19.87
C PRO A 334 5.42 -2.65 -20.84
N TYR A 335 5.77 -3.86 -20.38
CA TYR A 335 5.52 -5.11 -21.10
C TYR A 335 5.26 -6.32 -20.17
N PRO A 336 4.36 -6.21 -19.18
CA PRO A 336 4.19 -7.25 -18.15
C PRO A 336 3.51 -8.52 -18.68
N ALA A 337 3.79 -9.66 -18.02
CA ALA A 337 2.97 -10.86 -18.14
C ALA A 337 1.77 -10.75 -17.18
N GLY A 338 0.66 -10.17 -17.67
CA GLY A 338 -0.52 -9.84 -16.85
C GLY A 338 -0.58 -8.35 -16.51
N THR A 339 -1.11 -8.01 -15.34
CA THR A 339 -1.22 -6.62 -14.87
C THR A 339 -0.13 -6.31 -13.86
N HIS A 340 0.71 -5.33 -14.16
CA HIS A 340 1.68 -4.77 -13.21
C HIS A 340 1.32 -3.33 -12.88
N THR A 341 1.83 -2.82 -11.75
CA THR A 341 1.65 -1.43 -11.33
C THR A 341 2.96 -0.68 -11.45
N TYR A 342 2.89 0.48 -12.08
CA TYR A 342 4.05 1.33 -12.35
C TYR A 342 3.88 2.66 -11.62
N GLU A 343 4.98 3.13 -11.04
CA GLU A 343 5.04 4.40 -10.31
C GLU A 343 6.04 5.33 -11.00
N ILE A 344 5.58 6.55 -11.28
CA ILE A 344 6.38 7.63 -11.86
C ILE A 344 6.64 8.68 -10.79
N HIS A 345 7.89 9.02 -10.57
CA HIS A 345 8.30 10.16 -9.75
C HIS A 345 8.86 11.28 -10.63
N VAL A 346 8.45 12.51 -10.35
CA VAL A 346 9.11 13.72 -10.86
C VAL A 346 9.76 14.41 -9.67
N ILE A 347 11.09 14.52 -9.67
CA ILE A 347 11.90 15.05 -8.57
C ILE A 347 12.40 16.43 -8.96
N ALA A 348 12.00 17.46 -8.22
CA ALA A 348 12.44 18.83 -8.47
C ALA A 348 13.83 19.07 -7.89
N LEU A 349 14.73 19.61 -8.72
CA LEU A 349 16.15 19.78 -8.41
C LEU A 349 16.58 21.24 -8.52
N LYS A 350 17.39 21.71 -7.57
CA LYS A 350 17.99 23.07 -7.62
C LYS A 350 18.81 23.27 -8.88
N SER A 351 19.53 22.24 -9.31
CA SER A 351 20.48 22.27 -10.43
C SER A 351 20.69 20.88 -11.03
N GLU A 352 21.49 20.83 -12.09
CA GLU A 352 21.91 19.58 -12.74
C GLU A 352 22.57 18.65 -11.70
N PRO A 353 22.08 17.40 -11.53
CA PRO A 353 22.69 16.45 -10.62
C PRO A 353 24.08 16.01 -11.12
N LYS A 354 24.87 15.43 -10.23
CA LYS A 354 26.18 14.89 -10.58
C LYS A 354 26.05 13.83 -11.68
N ALA A 355 26.94 13.92 -12.67
CA ALA A 355 26.87 13.12 -13.88
C ALA A 355 26.82 11.61 -13.60
N GLY A 356 25.89 10.96 -14.28
CA GLY A 356 25.80 9.52 -14.44
C GLY A 356 24.42 9.15 -14.98
N SER A 357 24.33 7.95 -15.54
CA SER A 357 23.17 7.47 -16.27
C SER A 357 22.68 6.19 -15.63
N PHE A 358 21.36 6.02 -15.54
CA PHE A 358 20.77 4.73 -15.24
C PHE A 358 20.46 4.01 -16.53
N LYS A 359 20.82 2.73 -16.60
CA LYS A 359 20.38 1.87 -17.68
C LYS A 359 18.89 1.58 -17.47
N VAL A 360 18.05 2.06 -18.37
CA VAL A 360 16.65 1.66 -18.45
C VAL A 360 16.53 0.24 -19.00
N ASP A 361 15.36 -0.36 -18.81
CA ASP A 361 15.12 -1.77 -19.06
C ASP A 361 16.07 -2.69 -18.27
N ALA A 362 16.25 -2.37 -16.99
CA ALA A 362 17.07 -3.14 -16.10
C ALA A 362 16.51 -3.14 -14.67
N ARG A 363 16.90 -4.17 -13.91
CA ARG A 363 16.71 -4.16 -12.46
C ARG A 363 17.38 -2.92 -11.86
N SER A 364 16.63 -2.17 -11.07
CA SER A 364 17.11 -0.97 -10.40
C SER A 364 17.08 -1.10 -8.88
N GLY A 365 17.57 -0.06 -8.21
CA GLY A 365 17.50 0.08 -6.75
C GLY A 365 16.10 0.42 -6.27
N ASP A 366 15.99 0.80 -5.00
CA ASP A 366 14.78 1.46 -4.50
C ASP A 366 14.65 2.86 -5.09
N ILE A 367 13.43 3.42 -5.10
CA ILE A 367 13.22 4.82 -5.49
C ILE A 367 14.11 5.76 -4.65
N GLN A 368 14.29 5.44 -3.36
CA GLN A 368 15.18 6.17 -2.45
C GLN A 368 16.61 6.30 -3.01
N SER A 369 17.13 5.28 -3.69
CA SER A 369 18.47 5.33 -4.29
C SER A 369 18.56 6.38 -5.40
N PHE A 370 17.47 6.66 -6.13
CA PHE A 370 17.43 7.72 -7.12
C PHE A 370 17.41 9.09 -6.46
N PHE A 371 16.62 9.28 -5.39
CA PHE A 371 16.61 10.51 -4.61
C PHE A 371 17.98 10.84 -4.03
N ASP A 372 18.63 9.87 -3.37
CA ASP A 372 19.98 10.03 -2.83
C ASP A 372 21.01 10.35 -3.94
N TYR A 373 20.87 9.71 -5.09
CA TYR A 373 21.74 9.93 -6.24
C TYR A 373 21.63 11.36 -6.79
N VAL A 374 20.42 11.84 -7.04
CA VAL A 374 20.21 13.19 -7.62
C VAL A 374 20.37 14.32 -6.59
N ASN A 375 20.53 13.99 -5.30
CA ASN A 375 20.71 14.96 -4.22
C ASN A 375 22.08 15.64 -4.20
N THR A 376 23.05 15.11 -4.94
CA THR A 376 24.34 15.78 -5.15
C THR A 376 24.32 16.45 -6.53
N ALA A 377 24.51 17.77 -6.56
CA ALA A 377 24.62 18.55 -7.78
C ALA A 377 25.94 18.29 -8.52
N SER A 378 26.01 18.71 -9.78
CA SER A 378 27.19 18.59 -10.64
C SER A 378 28.44 19.32 -10.11
N ASP A 379 28.25 20.37 -9.30
CA ASP A 379 29.33 21.07 -8.59
C ASP A 379 29.77 20.37 -7.28
N GLY A 380 29.13 19.25 -6.92
CA GLY A 380 29.39 18.48 -5.71
C GLY A 380 28.65 18.98 -4.47
N SER A 381 27.86 20.05 -4.57
CA SER A 381 27.00 20.51 -3.49
C SER A 381 25.87 19.52 -3.22
N VAL A 382 25.45 19.45 -1.97
CA VAL A 382 24.47 18.46 -1.48
C VAL A 382 23.19 19.18 -1.06
N GLY A 383 22.05 18.48 -1.10
CA GLY A 383 20.74 19.08 -0.88
C GLY A 383 20.15 19.63 -2.17
N ASN A 384 20.39 18.94 -3.30
CA ASN A 384 19.90 19.32 -4.61
C ASN A 384 18.39 19.02 -4.77
N VAL A 385 17.83 18.06 -4.02
CA VAL A 385 16.40 17.73 -4.06
C VAL A 385 15.58 18.74 -3.26
N LEU A 386 14.48 19.22 -3.86
CA LEU A 386 13.59 20.21 -3.26
C LEU A 386 12.23 19.63 -2.87
N SER A 387 11.62 18.87 -3.77
CA SER A 387 10.25 18.33 -3.65
C SER A 387 10.05 17.26 -4.71
N TYR A 388 8.91 16.56 -4.67
CA TYR A 388 8.57 15.59 -5.70
C TYR A 388 7.06 15.48 -5.95
N GLY A 389 6.69 14.94 -7.10
CA GLY A 389 5.33 14.48 -7.41
C GLY A 389 5.36 13.00 -7.79
N THR A 390 4.26 12.28 -7.58
CA THR A 390 4.13 10.87 -7.94
C THR A 390 2.81 10.58 -8.64
N ILE A 391 2.83 9.68 -9.63
CA ILE A 391 1.65 9.07 -10.23
C ILE A 391 1.85 7.55 -10.23
N LYS A 392 0.79 6.83 -9.86
CA LYS A 392 0.76 5.37 -9.84
C LYS A 392 -0.46 4.88 -10.59
N ALA A 393 -0.25 3.97 -11.55
CA ALA A 393 -1.34 3.29 -12.24
C ALA A 393 -0.93 1.88 -12.69
N PRO A 394 -1.89 0.94 -12.79
CA PRO A 394 -1.68 -0.35 -13.43
C PRO A 394 -1.49 -0.22 -14.94
N TYR A 395 -0.89 -1.23 -15.53
CA TYR A 395 -0.88 -1.48 -16.98
C TYR A 395 -1.07 -2.97 -17.22
N THR A 396 -2.01 -3.30 -18.11
CA THR A 396 -2.27 -4.65 -18.57
C THR A 396 -1.88 -4.77 -20.04
N SER A 397 -0.95 -5.68 -20.36
CA SER A 397 -0.57 -5.97 -21.75
C SER A 397 -1.75 -6.57 -22.53
N PRO A 398 -2.07 -6.07 -23.75
CA PRO A 398 -3.10 -6.66 -24.61
C PRO A 398 -2.78 -8.10 -25.04
N GLU A 399 -1.51 -8.42 -25.23
CA GLU A 399 -1.05 -9.76 -25.60
C GLU A 399 -0.37 -10.48 -24.42
N LEU A 400 -0.64 -11.79 -24.28
CA LEU A 400 0.08 -12.67 -23.35
C LEU A 400 1.52 -12.88 -23.84
N TYR A 401 2.48 -12.37 -23.06
CA TYR A 401 3.93 -12.36 -23.32
C TYR A 401 4.57 -13.71 -23.73
N TYR A 402 3.93 -14.86 -23.45
CA TYR A 402 4.50 -16.20 -23.64
C TYR A 402 4.61 -16.70 -25.08
N GLY A 403 4.21 -15.93 -26.09
CA GLY A 403 4.31 -16.34 -27.50
C GLY A 403 5.72 -16.36 -28.11
N TYR A 404 6.74 -15.80 -27.45
CA TYR A 404 8.06 -15.57 -28.07
C TYR A 404 9.22 -15.62 -27.08
N ARG A 405 9.64 -16.82 -26.67
CA ARG A 405 11.03 -17.09 -26.28
C ARG A 405 11.69 -18.01 -27.28
#